data_AF-A0AAE8MPR6-F1
#
_entry.id   AF-A0AAE8MPR6-F1
#
_cell.length_a   1.000
_cell.length_b   1.000
_cell.length_c   1.000
_cell.angle_alpha   90.00
_cell.angle_beta   90.00
_cell.angle_gamma   90.00
#
_symmetry.space_group_name_H-M   'P 1'
#
loop_
_entity.id
_entity.type
_entity.pdbx_description
1 polymer ?
#
loop_
_entity_poly.entity_id
_entity_poly.type
_entity_poly.pdbx_seq_one_letter_code
_entity_poly.pdbx_strand_id
1 'polypeptide(L)'
;MRYDDWDVLLFPRGSIVPIKEFRTDCHLVHDIEFASTNGSTGLPTMTCFVPSLDAGSPFQISIHCWSEHPEVSQFTKVFSRHADLVLFEARVFIDGYFVA
;
A
#
# COMPACT_ATOMS: atom_id res chain seq x y z
N MET A 1 -1.11 8.60 -3.60
CA MET A 1 0.08 8.37 -2.75
C MET A 1 1.10 7.61 -3.57
N ARG A 2 2.40 7.80 -3.35
CA ARG A 2 3.45 7.09 -4.11
C ARG A 2 4.47 6.47 -3.17
N TYR A 3 4.83 5.21 -3.42
CA TYR A 3 5.93 4.50 -2.78
C TYR A 3 6.70 3.73 -3.85
N ASP A 4 7.96 4.09 -4.07
CA ASP A 4 8.76 3.50 -5.16
C ASP A 4 8.03 3.59 -6.52
N ASP A 5 7.95 2.51 -7.29
CA ASP A 5 7.19 2.42 -8.54
C ASP A 5 5.68 2.16 -8.34
N TRP A 6 5.18 2.24 -7.10
CA TRP A 6 3.76 2.03 -6.79
C TRP A 6 3.02 3.35 -6.59
N ASP A 7 1.91 3.51 -7.31
CA ASP A 7 0.92 4.56 -7.07
C ASP A 7 -0.35 3.99 -6.47
N VAL A 8 -0.87 4.69 -5.47
CA VAL A 8 -2.19 4.46 -4.90
C VAL A 8 -3.06 5.67 -5.20
N LEU A 9 -4.15 5.46 -5.94
CA LEU A 9 -5.07 6.51 -6.36
C LEU A 9 -6.47 6.21 -5.83
N LEU A 10 -7.14 7.23 -5.33
CA LEU A 10 -8.53 7.14 -4.88
C LEU A 10 -9.43 7.82 -5.89
N PHE A 11 -10.57 7.23 -6.20
CA PHE A 11 -11.57 7.77 -7.13
C PHE A 11 -12.94 7.77 -6.46
N PRO A 12 -13.73 8.86 -6.54
CA PRO A 12 -15.13 8.79 -6.19
C PRO A 12 -15.82 7.72 -7.06
N ARG A 13 -16.86 7.05 -6.53
CA ARG A 13 -17.56 6.01 -7.29
C ARG A 13 -18.02 6.54 -8.66
N GLY A 14 -17.54 5.90 -9.74
CA GLY A 14 -17.91 6.23 -11.12
C GLY A 14 -17.14 7.41 -11.73
N SER A 15 -16.19 8.01 -11.01
CA SER A 15 -15.31 9.06 -11.53
C SER A 15 -14.03 8.46 -12.10
N ILE A 16 -13.58 9.02 -13.22
CA ILE A 16 -12.24 8.74 -13.79
C ILE A 16 -11.17 9.70 -13.29
N VAL A 17 -11.57 10.73 -12.55
CA VAL A 17 -10.66 11.74 -12.00
C VAL A 17 -10.33 11.36 -10.56
N PRO A 18 -9.03 11.22 -10.21
CA PRO A 18 -8.63 10.86 -8.87
C PRO A 18 -8.88 12.00 -7.88
N ILE A 19 -9.12 11.64 -6.63
CA ILE A 19 -9.30 12.58 -5.52
C ILE A 19 -7.95 13.20 -5.15
N LYS A 20 -7.96 14.48 -4.77
CA LYS A 20 -6.81 15.11 -4.15
C LYS A 20 -6.67 14.63 -2.71
N GLU A 21 -5.57 13.97 -2.44
CA GLU A 21 -5.13 13.57 -1.11
C GLU A 21 -4.29 14.66 -0.44
N PHE A 22 -4.29 14.66 0.89
CA PHE A 22 -3.55 15.61 1.72
C PHE A 22 -2.85 14.86 2.85
N ARG A 23 -1.80 15.48 3.40
CA ARG A 23 -1.00 14.89 4.50
C ARG A 23 -0.55 13.47 4.18
N THR A 24 -0.12 13.26 2.94
CA THR A 24 0.40 11.97 2.50
C THR A 24 1.76 11.74 3.16
N ASP A 25 1.94 10.58 3.78
CA ASP A 25 3.17 10.20 4.47
C ASP A 25 3.47 8.70 4.27
N CYS A 26 4.73 8.32 4.44
CA CYS A 26 5.22 6.95 4.34
C CYS A 26 5.97 6.58 5.61
N HIS A 27 5.43 5.65 6.37
CA HIS A 27 6.03 5.18 7.61
C HIS A 27 6.52 3.75 7.46
N LEU A 28 7.62 3.42 8.11
CA LEU A 28 8.06 2.05 8.26
C LEU A 28 7.44 1.48 9.55
N VAL A 29 6.46 0.59 9.41
CA VAL A 29 5.73 0.00 10.55
C VAL A 29 6.24 -1.41 10.80
N HIS A 30 6.20 -1.87 12.05
CA HIS A 30 6.58 -3.25 12.36
C HIS A 30 5.60 -4.24 11.72
N ASP A 31 6.13 -5.21 10.99
CA ASP A 31 5.33 -6.28 10.42
C ASP A 31 5.15 -7.41 11.46
N ILE A 32 3.94 -7.48 12.03
CA ILE A 32 3.60 -8.46 13.06
C ILE A 32 3.63 -9.91 12.55
N GLU A 33 3.48 -10.12 11.23
CA GLU A 33 3.54 -11.46 10.63
C GLU A 33 4.98 -11.94 10.46
N PHE A 34 5.92 -11.01 10.48
CA PHE A 34 7.36 -11.26 10.46
C PHE A 34 8.02 -10.94 11.80
N ALA A 35 7.30 -11.09 12.92
CA ALA A 35 7.84 -10.89 14.27
C ALA A 35 9.14 -11.67 14.56
N SER A 36 9.38 -12.79 13.85
CA SER A 36 10.59 -13.60 13.92
C SER A 36 11.86 -12.88 13.42
N THR A 37 11.76 -11.80 12.66
CA THR A 37 12.90 -11.04 12.11
C THR A 37 13.42 -9.95 13.06
N ASN A 38 12.94 -9.92 14.31
CA ASN A 38 13.27 -8.91 15.32
C ASN A 38 13.11 -7.47 14.82
N GLY A 39 12.17 -7.21 13.90
CA GLY A 39 11.88 -5.88 13.37
C GLY A 39 12.95 -5.31 12.45
N SER A 40 13.89 -6.13 11.94
CA SER A 40 14.91 -5.70 10.97
C SER A 40 14.32 -5.34 9.59
N THR A 41 13.12 -5.83 9.30
CA THR A 41 12.31 -5.43 8.15
C THR A 41 10.98 -4.85 8.63
N GLY A 42 10.71 -3.61 8.29
CA GLY A 42 9.38 -3.03 8.48
C GLY A 42 8.57 -3.02 7.18
N LEU A 43 7.26 -2.87 7.34
CA LEU A 43 6.28 -2.77 6.28
C LEU A 43 6.07 -1.28 5.90
N PRO A 44 6.37 -0.89 4.65
CA PRO A 44 6.04 0.44 4.16
C PRO A 44 4.53 0.68 4.26
N THR A 45 4.14 1.68 5.03
CA THR A 45 2.75 2.03 5.29
C THR A 45 2.50 3.45 4.83
N MET A 46 1.73 3.58 3.76
CA MET A 46 1.30 4.87 3.23
C MET A 46 0.03 5.32 3.93
N THR A 47 -0.01 6.58 4.33
CA THR A 47 -1.21 7.21 4.90
C THR A 47 -1.55 8.46 4.12
N CYS A 48 -2.84 8.81 4.07
CA CYS A 48 -3.30 10.10 3.56
C CYS A 48 -4.61 10.50 4.24
N PHE A 49 -5.01 11.74 4.00
CA PHE A 49 -6.28 12.30 4.44
C PHE A 49 -7.04 12.91 3.25
N VAL A 50 -8.33 12.60 3.12
CA VAL A 50 -9.17 13.02 2.00
C VAL A 50 -10.41 13.77 2.53
N PRO A 51 -10.32 15.10 2.71
CA PRO A 51 -11.42 15.89 3.27
C PRO A 51 -12.58 16.09 2.29
N SER A 52 -12.38 15.85 0.99
CA SER A 52 -13.39 16.06 -0.05
C SER A 52 -14.35 14.88 -0.21
N LEU A 53 -14.18 13.81 0.58
CA LEU A 53 -15.04 12.63 0.54
C LEU A 53 -15.86 12.59 1.84
N ASP A 54 -17.19 12.65 1.72
CA ASP A 54 -18.06 12.58 2.90
C ASP A 54 -18.01 11.18 3.53
N ALA A 55 -18.14 11.12 4.85
CA ALA A 55 -18.14 9.87 5.59
C ALA A 55 -19.20 8.88 5.05
N GLY A 56 -18.79 7.63 4.83
CA GLY A 56 -19.64 6.59 4.25
C GLY A 56 -19.85 6.69 2.73
N SER A 57 -19.31 7.71 2.07
CA SER A 57 -19.37 7.80 0.61
C SER A 57 -18.54 6.70 -0.04
N PRO A 58 -19.07 6.03 -1.06
CA PRO A 58 -18.31 4.98 -1.73
C PRO A 58 -17.25 5.58 -2.65
N PHE A 59 -16.10 4.92 -2.67
CA PHE A 59 -14.97 5.25 -3.53
C PHE A 59 -14.29 3.97 -4.03
N GLN A 60 -13.35 4.13 -4.95
CA GLN A 60 -12.52 3.06 -5.49
C GLN A 60 -11.07 3.38 -5.19
N ILE A 61 -10.31 2.35 -4.84
CA ILE A 61 -8.86 2.44 -4.66
C ILE A 61 -8.23 1.68 -5.81
N SER A 62 -7.30 2.32 -6.51
CA SER A 62 -6.45 1.70 -7.50
C SER A 62 -5.04 1.66 -6.95
N ILE A 63 -4.43 0.48 -6.93
CA ILE A 63 -3.03 0.26 -6.58
C ILE A 63 -2.35 -0.24 -7.85
N HIS A 64 -1.36 0.51 -8.31
CA HIS A 64 -0.73 0.28 -9.60
C HIS A 64 0.80 0.31 -9.46
N CYS A 65 1.47 -0.73 -9.93
CA CYS A 65 2.91 -0.72 -10.13
C CYS A 65 3.22 -0.31 -11.57
N TRP A 66 4.09 0.69 -11.75
CA TRP A 66 4.53 1.13 -13.07
C TRP A 66 5.57 0.20 -13.71
N SER A 67 6.24 -0.65 -12.92
CA SER A 67 7.19 -1.63 -13.42
C SER A 67 6.47 -2.90 -13.87
N GLU A 68 6.84 -3.43 -15.04
CA GLU A 68 6.39 -4.76 -15.50
C GLU A 68 6.87 -5.89 -14.57
N HIS A 69 7.98 -5.67 -13.87
CA HIS A 69 8.57 -6.60 -12.91
C HIS A 69 8.87 -5.88 -11.59
N PRO A 70 7.93 -5.88 -10.63
CA PRO A 70 8.13 -5.21 -9.36
C PRO A 70 9.30 -5.83 -8.58
N GLU A 71 10.16 -4.99 -8.02
CA GLU A 71 11.30 -5.46 -7.23
C GLU A 71 10.83 -6.05 -5.89
N VAL A 72 11.17 -7.32 -5.67
CA VAL A 72 10.91 -7.98 -4.39
C VAL A 72 11.86 -7.46 -3.32
N SER A 73 11.38 -7.41 -2.07
CA SER A 73 12.21 -6.92 -0.95
C SER A 73 13.49 -7.73 -0.79
N GLN A 74 14.57 -7.12 -0.30
CA GLN A 74 15.83 -7.83 -0.02
C GLN A 74 15.60 -9.03 0.90
N PHE A 75 14.70 -8.90 1.86
CA PHE A 75 14.32 -9.98 2.77
C PHE A 75 13.71 -11.18 2.01
N THR A 76 12.78 -10.92 1.09
CA THR A 76 12.18 -11.96 0.25
C THR A 76 13.23 -12.67 -0.60
N LYS A 77 14.22 -11.93 -1.15
CA LYS A 77 15.34 -12.50 -1.93
C LYS A 77 16.23 -13.43 -1.11
N VAL A 78 16.39 -13.17 0.19
CA VAL A 78 17.18 -14.02 1.09
C VAL A 78 16.40 -15.27 1.51
N PHE A 79 15.09 -15.16 1.69
CA PHE A 79 14.25 -16.25 2.19
C PHE A 79 14.05 -17.38 1.15
N SER A 80 13.94 -17.04 -0.13
CA SER A 80 13.68 -18.03 -1.19
C SER A 80 14.51 -17.76 -2.44
N ARG A 81 14.90 -18.85 -3.12
CA ARG A 81 15.53 -18.80 -4.45
C ARG A 81 14.52 -18.68 -5.59
N HIS A 82 13.23 -18.84 -5.29
CA HIS A 82 12.12 -18.77 -6.25
C HIS A 82 11.49 -17.38 -6.24
N ALA A 83 12.24 -16.38 -6.69
CA ALA A 83 11.77 -14.99 -6.73
C ALA A 83 10.57 -14.79 -7.70
N ASP A 84 10.42 -15.69 -8.66
CA ASP A 84 9.34 -15.75 -9.64
C ASP A 84 7.98 -16.16 -9.04
N LEU A 85 7.97 -16.79 -7.85
CA LEU A 85 6.75 -17.22 -7.17
C LEU A 85 6.26 -16.21 -6.12
N VAL A 86 6.88 -15.03 -6.05
CA VAL A 86 6.54 -14.03 -5.03
C VAL A 86 5.17 -13.42 -5.32
N LEU A 87 4.33 -13.36 -4.29
CA LEU A 87 3.08 -12.62 -4.29
C LEU A 87 3.28 -11.29 -3.57
N PHE A 88 2.81 -10.22 -4.19
CA PHE A 88 2.73 -8.90 -3.56
C PHE A 88 1.36 -8.75 -2.92
N GLU A 89 1.35 -8.33 -1.66
CA GLU A 89 0.14 -8.09 -0.88
C GLU A 89 0.07 -6.60 -0.51
N ALA A 90 -1.15 -6.04 -0.55
CA ALA A 90 -1.45 -4.73 -0.01
C ALA A 90 -2.62 -4.85 0.95
N ARG A 91 -2.54 -4.11 2.07
CA ARG A 91 -3.62 -4.03 3.06
C ARG A 91 -4.15 -2.62 3.13
N VAL A 92 -5.47 -2.51 3.13
CA VAL A 92 -6.16 -1.24 3.15
C VAL A 92 -6.86 -1.08 4.49
N PHE A 93 -6.58 0.05 5.13
CA PHE A 93 -7.26 0.49 6.34
C PHE A 93 -7.99 1.81 6.05
N ILE A 94 -9.28 1.87 6.37
CA ILE A 94 -10.11 3.08 6.29
C ILE A 94 -10.48 3.47 7.72
N ASP A 95 -10.13 4.69 8.14
CA ASP A 95 -10.38 5.18 9.51
C ASP A 95 -9.88 4.23 10.62
N GLY A 96 -8.81 3.49 10.33
CA GLY A 96 -8.21 2.49 11.23
C GLY A 96 -8.81 1.08 11.14
N TYR A 97 -9.84 0.86 10.33
CA TYR A 97 -10.47 -0.44 10.12
C TYR A 97 -9.90 -1.16 8.89
N PHE A 98 -9.50 -2.42 9.05
CA PHE A 98 -9.09 -3.28 7.94
C PHE A 98 -10.28 -3.58 7.02
N VAL A 99 -10.12 -3.35 5.71
CA VAL A 99 -11.21 -3.53 4.73
C VAL A 99 -10.84 -4.41 3.53
N ALA A 100 -9.55 -4.54 3.21
CA ALA A 100 -9.03 -5.36 2.12
C ALA A 100 -7.56 -5.72 2.37
#